data_AF-A0A5S4GNT8-F1
#
_entry.id   AF-A0A5S4GNT8-F1
#
_cell.length_a   1.000
_cell.length_b   1.000
_cell.length_c   1.000
_cell.angle_alpha   90.00
_cell.angle_beta   90.00
_cell.angle_gamma   90.00
#
_symmetry.space_group_name_H-M   'P 1'
#
loop_
_entity.id
_entity.type
_entity.pdbx_description
1 polymer ?
#
loop_
_entity_poly.entity_id
_entity_poly.type
_entity_poly.pdbx_seq_one_letter_code
_entity_poly.pdbx_strand_id
1 'polypeptide(L)' 'MTAVAAALAARLGSEITGLRRLSGGASRETWAFDAGGRALILRRDPPGSPDPTAMAREAALLASA' A
#
# COMPACT_ATOMS: atom_id res chain seq x y z
N MET A 1 -4.07 16.35 -2.31
CA MET A 1 -3.46 15.01 -2.46
C MET A 1 -3.38 14.37 -1.08
N THR A 2 -3.87 13.15 -0.87
CA THR A 2 -3.82 12.52 0.46
C THR A 2 -2.38 12.18 0.84
N ALA A 3 -2.07 12.06 2.14
CA ALA A 3 -0.73 11.67 2.60
C ALA A 3 -0.29 10.31 2.00
N VAL A 4 -1.24 9.39 1.77
CA VAL A 4 -0.99 8.10 1.13
C VAL A 4 -0.60 8.28 -0.34
N ALA A 5 -1.31 9.11 -1.11
CA ALA A 5 -0.98 9.36 -2.52
C ALA A 5 0.42 9.96 -2.68
N ALA A 6 0.79 10.93 -1.83
CA ALA A 6 2.11 11.55 -1.87
C ALA A 6 3.24 10.56 -1.56
N ALA A 7 3.07 9.72 -0.53
CA ALA A 7 4.05 8.69 -0.19
C ALA A 7 4.22 7.64 -1.29
N LEU A 8 3.11 7.22 -1.92
CA LEU A 8 3.14 6.30 -3.05
C LEU A 8 3.86 6.90 -4.27
N ALA A 9 3.53 8.15 -4.63
CA ALA A 9 4.17 8.83 -5.76
C ALA A 9 5.69 8.94 -5.57
N ALA A 10 6.13 9.35 -4.37
CA ALA A 10 7.55 9.43 -4.03
C ALA A 10 8.25 8.06 -4.10
N ARG A 11 7.57 6.99 -3.67
CA ARG A 11 8.15 5.63 -3.62
C ARG A 11 8.24 4.95 -4.98
N LEU A 12 7.33 5.29 -5.90
CA LEU A 12 7.21 4.66 -7.22
C LEU A 12 7.77 5.53 -8.36
N GLY A 13 8.01 6.83 -8.12
CA GLY A 13 8.46 7.76 -9.16
C GLY A 13 7.42 7.92 -10.27
N SER A 14 6.14 7.78 -9.95
CA SER A 14 5.02 7.81 -10.91
C SER A 14 3.83 8.53 -10.32
N GLU A 15 3.01 9.15 -11.17
CA GLU A 15 1.73 9.70 -10.76
C GLU A 15 0.80 8.59 -10.24
N ILE A 16 0.04 8.90 -9.19
CA ILE A 16 -0.92 7.99 -8.57
C ILE A 16 -2.33 8.43 -8.95
N THR A 17 -3.07 7.56 -9.61
CA THR A 17 -4.47 7.79 -9.98
C THR A 17 -5.38 6.69 -9.42
N GLY A 18 -6.69 6.92 -9.43
CA GLY A 18 -7.67 5.91 -8.98
C GLY A 18 -7.56 5.49 -7.50
N LEU A 19 -6.81 6.22 -6.66
CA LEU A 19 -6.55 5.84 -5.28
C LEU A 19 -7.84 5.77 -4.46
N ARG A 20 -8.20 4.57 -4.02
CA ARG A 20 -9.37 4.33 -3.18
C ARG A 20 -9.08 3.28 -2.11
N ARG A 21 -9.63 3.51 -0.92
CA ARG A 21 -9.57 2.54 0.16
C ARG A 21 -10.52 1.38 -0.15
N LEU A 22 -10.07 0.15 0.07
CA LEU A 22 -10.91 -1.03 -0.03
C LEU A 22 -11.56 -1.31 1.33
N SER A 23 -12.85 -1.64 1.32
CA SER A 23 -13.55 -2.13 2.51
C SER A 23 -13.13 -3.58 2.75
N GLY A 24 -12.42 -3.82 3.86
CA GLY A 24 -11.91 -5.14 4.23
C GLY A 24 -10.50 -5.06 4.80
N GLY A 25 -10.25 -5.85 5.85
CA GLY A 25 -8.98 -5.88 6.57
C GLY A 25 -9.13 -5.38 8.01
N ALA A 26 -9.58 -6.26 8.91
CA ALA A 26 -9.57 -5.96 10.35
C ALA A 26 -8.14 -5.70 10.85
N SER A 27 -7.15 -6.35 10.25
CA SER A 27 -5.74 -6.24 10.63
C SER A 27 -4.95 -5.20 9.83
N ARG A 28 -5.38 -4.85 8.60
CA ARG A 28 -4.60 -4.02 7.68
C ARG A 28 -5.44 -3.12 6.80
N GLU A 29 -4.91 -1.94 6.51
CA GLU A 29 -5.50 -1.07 5.51
C GLU A 29 -5.03 -1.45 4.12
N THR A 30 -6.01 -1.56 3.20
CA THR A 30 -5.75 -1.89 1.80
C THR A 30 -6.29 -0.80 0.89
N TRP A 31 -5.51 -0.45 -0.12
CA TRP A 31 -5.88 0.53 -1.14
C TRP A 31 -5.63 -0.04 -2.53
N ALA A 32 -6.51 0.31 -3.47
CA ALA A 32 -6.29 0.10 -4.90
C ALA A 32 -5.96 1.43 -5.57
N PHE A 33 -5.04 1.41 -6.53
CA PHE A 33 -4.62 2.58 -7.30
C PHE A 33 -3.92 2.16 -8.59
N ASP A 34 -3.71 3.12 -9.48
CA ASP A 34 -2.93 2.94 -10.70
C ASP A 34 -1.66 3.80 -10.65
N ALA A 35 -0.55 3.26 -11.14
CA ALA A 35 0.72 3.97 -11.30
C ALA A 35 1.53 3.40 -12.47
N GLY A 36 2.12 4.26 -13.31
CA GLY A 36 2.97 3.82 -14.41
C GLY A 36 2.28 2.85 -15.39
N GLY A 37 0.98 3.05 -15.66
CA GLY A 37 0.18 2.19 -16.54
C GLY A 37 -0.18 0.82 -15.93
N ARG A 38 -0.02 0.63 -14.62
CA ARG A 38 -0.30 -0.63 -13.93
C ARG A 38 -1.26 -0.43 -12.76
N ALA A 39 -2.19 -1.36 -12.60
CA ALA A 39 -3.02 -1.49 -11.41
C ALA A 39 -2.21 -2.12 -10.26
N LEU A 40 -2.26 -1.51 -9.08
CA LEU A 40 -1.47 -1.88 -7.90
C LEU A 40 -2.33 -1.88 -6.63
N ILE A 41 -1.88 -2.67 -5.64
CA ILE A 41 -2.48 -2.75 -4.31
C ILE A 41 -1.44 -2.32 -3.27
N LEU A 42 -1.81 -1.35 -2.42
CA LEU A 42 -1.05 -1.03 -1.21
C LEU A 42 -1.66 -1.80 -0.05
N ARG A 43 -0.82 -2.49 0.71
CA ARG A 43 -1.16 -3.09 2.00
C ARG A 43 -0.26 -2.46 3.06
N ARG A 44 -0.85 -1.96 4.14
CA ARG A 44 -0.12 -1.35 5.26
C ARG A 44 -0.79 -1.65 6.59
N ASP A 45 -0.04 -1.55 7.67
CA ASP A 45 -0.63 -1.58 9.02
C ASP A 45 -1.47 -0.32 9.26
N PRO A 46 -2.51 -0.42 10.11
CA PRO A 46 -3.26 0.74 10.55
C PRO A 46 -2.33 1.78 11.18
N PRO A 47 -2.53 3.09 10.93
CA PRO A 47 -1.67 4.14 11.47
C PRO A 47 -1.53 4.12 13.01
N GLY A 48 -2.56 3.66 13.73
CA GLY A 48 -2.56 3.57 15.19
C GLY A 48 -1.93 2.31 15.78
N SER A 49 -1.52 1.35 14.95
CA SER A 49 -0.95 0.06 15.41
C SER A 49 0.04 -0.50 14.38
N PRO A 50 1.17 0.18 14.13
CA PRO A 50 2.18 -0.31 13.19
C PRO A 50 2.92 -1.54 13.72
N ASP A 51 3.14 -2.55 12.87
CA ASP A 51 4.03 -3.69 13.14
C ASP A 51 4.95 -3.91 11.92
N PRO A 52 6.04 -3.12 11.79
CA PRO A 52 6.92 -3.18 10.64
C PRO A 52 7.62 -4.54 10.52
N THR A 53 7.83 -5.25 11.62
CA THR A 53 8.47 -6.59 11.62
C THR A 53 7.54 -7.63 11.03
N ALA A 54 6.24 -7.61 11.36
CA ALA A 54 5.25 -8.47 10.71
C ALA A 54 5.08 -8.11 9.22
N MET A 55 5.03 -6.82 8.89
CA MET A 55 4.94 -6.36 7.50
C MET A 55 6.13 -6.81 6.65
N ALA A 56 7.36 -6.67 7.18
CA ALA A 56 8.57 -7.09 6.48
C ALA A 56 8.62 -8.61 6.25
N ARG A 57 8.22 -9.41 7.24
CA ARG A 57 8.12 -10.88 7.09
C ARG A 57 7.16 -11.27 5.97
N GLU A 58 6.00 -10.62 5.90
CA GLU A 58 5.04 -10.90 4.84
C GLU A 58 5.53 -10.46 3.46
N ALA A 59 6.16 -9.30 3.36
CA ALA A 59 6.78 -8.85 2.12
C ALA A 59 7.86 -9.83 1.63
N ALA A 60 8.66 -10.38 2.53
CA ALA A 60 9.67 -11.39 2.20
C ALA A 60 9.04 -12.67 1.64
N LEU A 61 7.94 -13.14 2.23
CA LEU A 61 7.23 -14.33 1.72
C LEU A 61 6.63 -14.08 0.34
N LEU A 62 5.97 -12.93 0.12
CA LEU A 62 5.42 -12.57 -1.18
C LEU A 62 6.48 -12.42 -2.28
N ALA A 63 7.69 -11.97 -1.92
CA ALA A 63 8.80 -11.84 -2.87
C ALA A 63 9.50 -13.18 -3.19
N SER A 64 9.23 -14.23 -2.42
CA SER A 64 9.82 -15.56 -2.60
C SER A 64 8.94 -16.54 -3.39
N ALA A 65 7.71 -16.14 -3.72
CA ALA A 65 6.74 -16.92 -4.50
C ALA A 65 6.86 -16.64 -6.00
#